data_AF-A0A516H4D9-F1
#
_entry.id   AF-A0A516H4D9-F1
#
_cell.length_a   1.000
_cell.length_b   1.000
_cell.length_c   1.000
_cell.angle_alpha   90.00
_cell.angle_beta   90.00
_cell.angle_gamma   90.00
#
_symmetry.space_group_name_H-M   'P 1'
#
loop_
_entity.id
_entity.type
_entity.pdbx_description
1 polymer ?
#
loop_
_entity_poly.entity_id
_entity_poly.type
_entity_poly.pdbx_seq_one_letter_code
_entity_poly.pdbx_strand_id
1 'polypeptide(L)'
;MPRDPCFPDAGARTIFVVMQRLTVAPCPDWHDRAAAAGFPAAGVTAWCQDAAWRFSPGDIEVLGDAAQRLEDLCLDWVEDVVSRGDYAAFGLPDEACALIEDSWRRQDKNLLGRLDLVWNGRDAPQLLRYAADAPAGLCDAAQMQAEWLDCHCNHCDQFNGIHEMLVEAWKHFGLWGHRVHIGAGREDAEGRSCADYLRDTAQVAGLDASLLHLEDLRWNGKRFTDQTAKPITVLCKLSPWSDLLRHPLNEHLRSAGMRLIEPAWKLLLTQEATLPGLRAAFPDDAHLRPVTALPTADGHAPVLGVWIVASRACGLGVSESGRDGTRFVPHMFE
;
A
#
# COMPACT_ATOMS: atom_id res chain seq x y z
N MET A 1 -38.37 -18.95 -4.31
CA MET A 1 -37.55 -18.51 -3.16
C MET A 1 -37.82 -17.03 -2.96
N PRO A 2 -38.16 -16.57 -1.74
CA PRO A 2 -38.50 -15.18 -1.53
C PRO A 2 -37.25 -14.31 -1.63
N ARG A 3 -37.38 -13.15 -2.28
CA ARG A 3 -36.33 -12.14 -2.41
C ARG A 3 -36.12 -11.45 -1.05
N ASP A 4 -34.87 -11.32 -0.64
CA ASP A 4 -34.51 -10.60 0.59
C ASP A 4 -34.78 -9.09 0.46
N PRO A 5 -35.25 -8.42 1.53
CA PRO A 5 -35.74 -7.04 1.45
C PRO A 5 -34.68 -5.96 1.76
N CYS A 6 -33.39 -6.27 1.73
CA CYS A 6 -32.35 -5.35 2.23
C CYS A 6 -31.92 -4.22 1.28
N PHE A 7 -32.31 -4.23 0.00
CA PHE A 7 -31.79 -3.24 -0.96
C PHE A 7 -32.90 -2.62 -1.83
N PRO A 8 -33.12 -1.30 -1.80
CA PRO A 8 -34.07 -0.64 -2.67
C PRO A 8 -33.50 -0.41 -4.08
N ASP A 9 -34.34 -0.56 -5.11
CA ASP A 9 -34.03 -0.25 -6.51
C ASP A 9 -33.90 1.27 -6.72
N ALA A 10 -32.76 1.73 -7.24
CA ALA A 10 -32.51 3.14 -7.53
C ALA A 10 -32.78 3.46 -9.01
N GLY A 11 -33.64 4.46 -9.25
CA GLY A 11 -33.90 5.03 -10.58
C GLY A 11 -33.68 6.55 -10.60
N ALA A 12 -32.66 6.99 -11.34
CA ALA A 12 -32.64 8.14 -12.27
C ALA A 12 -31.19 8.48 -12.67
N ARG A 13 -31.02 8.95 -13.91
CA ARG A 13 -29.78 8.92 -14.71
C ARG A 13 -28.64 9.80 -14.16
N THR A 14 -27.63 9.13 -13.62
CA THR A 14 -26.24 9.57 -13.45
C THR A 14 -25.40 8.82 -14.48
N ILE A 15 -24.21 9.31 -14.87
CA ILE A 15 -23.21 8.52 -15.61
C ILE A 15 -23.19 7.14 -14.95
N PHE A 16 -23.62 6.04 -15.61
CA PHE A 16 -23.76 4.79 -14.86
C PHE A 16 -22.36 4.36 -14.41
N VAL A 17 -22.08 4.58 -13.14
CA VAL A 17 -21.00 3.95 -12.42
C VAL A 17 -21.49 2.54 -12.18
N VAL A 18 -20.77 1.55 -12.70
CA VAL A 18 -21.14 0.14 -12.57
C VAL A 18 -20.87 -0.35 -11.14
N MET A 19 -20.01 0.36 -10.40
CA MET A 19 -19.76 0.12 -8.98
C MET A 19 -20.90 0.66 -8.11
N GLN A 20 -21.39 -0.17 -7.20
CA GLN A 20 -22.52 0.16 -6.34
C GLN A 20 -22.05 0.43 -4.91
N ARG A 21 -22.43 1.59 -4.38
CA ARG A 21 -22.30 1.92 -2.97
C ARG A 21 -23.53 1.41 -2.22
N LEU A 22 -23.32 0.64 -1.17
CA LEU A 22 -24.37 0.12 -0.30
C LEU A 22 -24.39 0.94 0.98
N THR A 23 -25.58 1.21 1.49
CA THR A 23 -25.77 1.67 2.87
C THR A 23 -26.01 0.44 3.73
N VAL A 24 -25.22 0.28 4.79
CA VAL A 24 -25.34 -0.84 5.73
C VAL A 24 -25.50 -0.32 7.15
N ALA A 25 -26.10 -1.13 8.03
CA ALA A 25 -26.10 -0.80 9.46
C ALA A 25 -24.72 -1.14 10.04
N PRO A 26 -24.10 -0.27 10.87
CA PRO A 26 -22.85 -0.58 11.55
C PRO A 26 -22.89 -1.90 12.31
N CYS A 27 -21.79 -2.66 12.23
CA CYS A 27 -21.63 -3.88 13.03
C CYS A 27 -21.75 -3.55 14.53
N PRO A 28 -22.59 -4.26 15.30
CA PRO A 28 -22.58 -4.16 16.75
C PRO A 28 -21.19 -4.50 17.31
N ASP A 29 -20.74 -3.77 18.33
CA ASP A 29 -19.50 -4.03 19.07
C ASP A 29 -18.22 -4.06 18.20
N TRP A 30 -18.24 -3.40 17.03
CA TRP A 30 -17.12 -3.41 16.08
C TRP A 30 -15.80 -2.87 16.66
N HIS A 31 -15.85 -1.99 17.66
CA HIS A 31 -14.66 -1.52 18.38
C HIS A 31 -14.00 -2.66 19.18
N ASP A 32 -14.80 -3.49 19.84
CA ASP A 32 -14.29 -4.63 20.62
C ASP A 32 -13.73 -5.72 19.68
N ARG A 33 -14.40 -5.95 18.54
CA ARG A 33 -13.92 -6.84 17.49
C ARG A 33 -12.58 -6.37 16.92
N ALA A 34 -12.48 -5.09 16.56
CA ALA A 34 -11.25 -4.49 16.07
C ALA A 34 -10.11 -4.63 17.11
N ALA A 35 -10.38 -4.31 18.37
CA ALA A 35 -9.40 -4.47 19.44
C ALA A 35 -8.95 -5.94 19.63
N ALA A 36 -9.88 -6.89 19.55
CA ALA A 36 -9.59 -8.32 19.63
C ALA A 36 -8.76 -8.85 18.44
N ALA A 37 -8.97 -8.29 17.25
CA ALA A 37 -8.19 -8.56 16.05
C ALA A 37 -6.79 -7.89 16.07
N GLY A 38 -6.43 -7.18 17.15
CA GLY A 38 -5.15 -6.50 17.27
C GLY A 38 -5.09 -5.14 16.56
N PHE A 39 -6.24 -4.57 16.20
CA PHE A 39 -6.30 -3.24 15.61
C PHE A 39 -6.01 -2.16 16.66
N PRO A 40 -5.19 -1.14 16.33
CA PRO A 40 -4.94 -0.03 17.24
C PRO A 40 -6.20 0.80 17.51
N ALA A 41 -6.50 1.06 18.78
CA ALA A 41 -7.58 1.96 19.19
C ALA A 41 -7.48 3.38 18.59
N ALA A 42 -6.29 3.80 18.14
CA ALA A 42 -6.03 5.10 17.54
C ALA A 42 -6.28 5.18 16.01
N GLY A 43 -6.50 4.04 15.33
CA GLY A 43 -6.71 3.98 13.86
C GLY A 43 -8.16 4.12 13.40
N VAL A 44 -9.08 4.35 14.34
CA VAL A 44 -10.52 4.15 14.16
C VAL A 44 -11.25 5.36 13.55
N THR A 45 -10.58 6.50 13.33
CA THR A 45 -11.29 7.75 13.02
C THR A 45 -11.79 7.86 11.57
N ALA A 46 -11.20 7.11 10.63
CA ALA A 46 -11.56 7.17 9.21
C ALA A 46 -12.28 5.91 8.68
N TRP A 47 -12.39 4.84 9.48
CA TRP A 47 -13.03 3.60 9.04
C TRP A 47 -14.56 3.74 8.98
N CYS A 48 -15.16 3.36 7.85
CA CYS A 48 -16.60 3.43 7.60
C CYS A 48 -17.26 2.11 7.97
N GLN A 49 -18.31 2.19 8.81
CA GLN A 49 -19.13 1.05 9.21
C GLN A 49 -20.53 1.09 8.61
N ASP A 50 -20.96 2.23 8.05
CA ASP A 50 -22.31 2.48 7.56
C ASP A 50 -22.45 2.37 6.03
N ALA A 51 -21.38 1.99 5.34
CA ALA A 51 -21.40 1.75 3.90
C ALA A 51 -20.38 0.69 3.46
N ALA A 52 -20.60 0.14 2.27
CA ALA A 52 -19.67 -0.76 1.58
C ALA A 52 -19.72 -0.55 0.07
N TRP A 53 -18.64 -0.85 -0.64
CA TRP A 53 -18.63 -0.92 -2.09
C TRP A 53 -18.78 -2.36 -2.56
N ARG A 54 -19.77 -2.59 -3.43
CA ARG A 54 -20.01 -3.89 -4.04
C ARG A 54 -19.40 -3.95 -5.43
N PHE A 55 -18.70 -5.05 -5.68
CA PHE A 55 -18.09 -5.41 -6.95
C PHE A 55 -18.61 -6.78 -7.42
N SER A 56 -18.45 -7.06 -8.71
CA SER A 56 -18.56 -8.42 -9.24
C SER A 56 -17.18 -9.09 -9.28
N PRO A 57 -17.08 -10.43 -9.38
CA PRO A 57 -15.80 -11.13 -9.58
C PRO A 57 -15.02 -10.59 -10.79
N GLY A 58 -15.71 -10.27 -11.90
CA GLY A 58 -15.08 -9.71 -13.08
C GLY A 58 -14.50 -8.30 -12.85
N ASP A 59 -15.12 -7.51 -11.97
CA ASP A 59 -14.55 -6.21 -11.58
C ASP A 59 -13.25 -6.37 -10.79
N ILE A 60 -13.19 -7.39 -9.92
CA ILE A 60 -11.98 -7.72 -9.15
C ILE A 60 -10.86 -8.18 -10.09
N GLU A 61 -11.16 -9.03 -11.08
CA GLU A 61 -10.20 -9.44 -12.11
C GLU A 61 -9.65 -8.23 -12.87
N VAL A 62 -10.53 -7.32 -13.34
CA VAL A 62 -10.12 -6.09 -14.05
C VAL A 62 -9.20 -5.22 -13.19
N LEU A 63 -9.50 -5.04 -11.90
CA LEU A 63 -8.68 -4.23 -11.00
C LEU A 63 -7.34 -4.91 -10.69
N GLY A 64 -7.34 -6.23 -10.47
CA GLY A 64 -6.12 -7.01 -10.25
C GLY A 64 -5.18 -6.97 -11.45
N ASP A 65 -5.71 -7.21 -12.65
CA ASP A 65 -4.95 -7.20 -13.91
C ASP A 65 -4.41 -5.80 -14.23
N ALA A 66 -5.23 -4.76 -14.04
CA ALA A 66 -4.78 -3.37 -14.23
C ALA A 66 -3.65 -3.00 -13.26
N ALA A 67 -3.75 -3.40 -11.99
CA ALA A 67 -2.71 -3.15 -11.00
C ALA A 67 -1.42 -3.91 -11.31
N GLN A 68 -1.52 -5.17 -11.74
CA GLN A 68 -0.34 -5.95 -12.15
C GLN A 68 0.33 -5.31 -13.38
N ARG A 69 -0.46 -4.94 -14.39
CA ARG A 69 0.04 -4.25 -15.59
C ARG A 69 0.78 -2.95 -15.24
N LEU A 70 0.24 -2.17 -14.31
CA LEU A 70 0.84 -0.92 -13.85
C LEU A 70 2.12 -1.13 -13.05
N GLU A 71 2.18 -2.17 -12.20
CA GLU A 71 3.42 -2.55 -11.50
C GLU A 71 4.52 -2.92 -12.51
N ASP A 72 4.20 -3.76 -13.50
CA ASP A 72 5.15 -4.17 -14.54
C ASP A 72 5.69 -2.95 -15.31
N LEU A 73 4.80 -2.02 -15.71
CA LEU A 73 5.20 -0.76 -16.35
C LEU A 73 6.09 0.11 -15.47
N CYS A 74 5.85 0.12 -14.16
CA CYS A 74 6.69 0.86 -13.22
C CYS A 74 8.10 0.27 -13.14
N LEU A 75 8.23 -1.06 -13.12
CA LEU A 75 9.52 -1.74 -13.10
C LEU A 75 10.28 -1.55 -14.43
N ASP A 76 9.60 -1.67 -15.57
CA ASP A 76 10.19 -1.40 -16.90
C ASP A 76 10.70 0.04 -17.01
N TRP A 77 9.94 1.00 -16.46
CA TRP A 77 10.33 2.40 -16.46
C TRP A 77 11.51 2.69 -15.53
N VAL A 78 11.54 2.08 -14.34
CA VAL A 78 12.69 2.16 -13.42
C VAL A 78 13.95 1.63 -14.11
N GLU A 79 13.86 0.49 -14.81
CA GLU A 79 14.97 -0.04 -15.60
C GLU A 79 15.48 0.98 -16.63
N ASP A 80 14.58 1.57 -17.43
CA ASP A 80 14.98 2.54 -18.46
C ASP A 80 15.64 3.80 -17.86
N VAL A 81 15.08 4.35 -16.77
CA VAL A 81 15.63 5.52 -16.08
C VAL A 81 17.02 5.23 -15.52
N VAL A 82 17.19 4.09 -14.83
CA VAL A 82 18.47 3.68 -14.24
C VAL A 82 19.51 3.39 -15.32
N SER A 83 19.14 2.70 -16.39
CA SER A 83 20.04 2.37 -17.49
C SER A 83 20.52 3.60 -18.26
N ARG A 84 19.71 4.66 -18.34
CA ARG A 84 20.10 5.93 -18.97
C ARG A 84 20.82 6.89 -18.02
N GLY A 85 20.67 6.71 -16.71
CA GLY A 85 21.12 7.68 -15.71
C GLY A 85 20.37 9.02 -15.79
N ASP A 86 19.13 9.04 -16.28
CA ASP A 86 18.35 10.27 -16.48
C ASP A 86 17.59 10.67 -15.22
N TYR A 87 18.32 11.23 -14.26
CA TYR A 87 17.75 11.66 -12.97
C TYR A 87 17.33 13.13 -12.94
N ALA A 88 17.52 13.88 -14.03
CA ALA A 88 17.38 15.34 -14.03
C ALA A 88 15.95 15.80 -13.66
N ALA A 89 14.93 15.08 -14.11
CA ALA A 89 13.53 15.40 -13.84
C ALA A 89 13.12 15.17 -12.37
N PHE A 90 13.90 14.42 -11.59
CA PHE A 90 13.55 14.04 -10.22
C PHE A 90 14.10 15.01 -9.16
N GLY A 91 15.09 15.85 -9.52
CA GLY A 91 15.69 16.79 -8.57
C GLY A 91 16.38 16.12 -7.37
N LEU A 92 16.84 14.88 -7.53
CA LEU A 92 17.48 14.10 -6.47
C LEU A 92 18.97 14.45 -6.35
N PRO A 93 19.56 14.43 -5.13
CA PRO A 93 21.00 14.60 -4.95
C PRO A 93 21.77 13.38 -5.48
N ASP A 94 23.02 13.59 -5.92
CA ASP A 94 23.88 12.52 -6.48
C ASP A 94 23.97 11.27 -5.61
N GLU A 95 24.01 11.43 -4.29
CA GLU A 95 24.06 10.31 -3.35
C GLU A 95 22.78 9.47 -3.36
N ALA A 96 21.61 10.10 -3.57
CA ALA A 96 20.34 9.38 -3.73
C ALA A 96 20.27 8.66 -5.07
N CYS A 97 20.75 9.28 -6.16
CA CYS A 97 20.88 8.63 -7.46
C CYS A 97 21.78 7.39 -7.37
N ALA A 98 22.92 7.51 -6.67
CA ALA A 98 23.82 6.39 -6.45
C ALA A 98 23.18 5.26 -5.61
N LEU A 99 22.39 5.59 -4.58
CA LEU A 99 21.62 4.62 -3.82
C LEU A 99 20.60 3.87 -4.69
N ILE A 100 19.90 4.58 -5.58
CA ILE A 100 18.96 4.01 -6.55
C ILE A 100 19.69 3.00 -7.44
N GLU A 101 20.76 3.42 -8.13
CA GLU A 101 21.55 2.56 -9.01
C GLU A 101 22.11 1.33 -8.27
N ASP A 102 22.66 1.55 -7.08
CA ASP A 102 23.25 0.49 -6.27
C ASP A 102 22.19 -0.55 -5.86
N SER A 103 20.98 -0.11 -5.47
CA SER A 103 19.89 -1.01 -5.08
C SER A 103 19.29 -1.76 -6.26
N TRP A 104 19.15 -1.10 -7.42
CA TRP A 104 18.65 -1.72 -8.64
C TRP A 104 19.63 -2.76 -9.16
N ARG A 105 20.93 -2.44 -9.21
CA ARG A 105 21.98 -3.38 -9.64
C ARG A 105 22.08 -4.62 -8.74
N ARG A 106 21.83 -4.46 -7.44
CA ARG A 106 21.76 -5.60 -6.49
C ARG A 106 20.48 -6.42 -6.61
N GLN A 107 19.49 -5.93 -7.37
CA GLN A 107 18.15 -6.51 -7.44
C GLN A 107 17.51 -6.60 -6.05
N ASP A 108 17.64 -5.51 -5.27
CA ASP A 108 17.04 -5.43 -3.94
C ASP A 108 15.50 -5.54 -4.08
N LYS A 109 14.91 -6.52 -3.39
CA LYS A 109 13.48 -6.85 -3.47
C LYS A 109 12.61 -5.79 -2.79
N ASN A 110 11.48 -5.46 -3.40
CA ASN A 110 10.40 -4.68 -2.78
C ASN A 110 9.44 -5.58 -1.99
N LEU A 111 8.76 -5.01 -0.98
CA LEU A 111 7.78 -5.75 -0.18
C LEU A 111 6.36 -5.26 -0.41
N LEU A 112 6.12 -3.95 -0.30
CA LEU A 112 4.78 -3.40 -0.16
C LEU A 112 4.62 -2.13 -1.02
N GLY A 113 3.46 -1.99 -1.64
CA GLY A 113 3.05 -0.78 -2.35
C GLY A 113 1.53 -0.73 -2.50
N ARG A 114 0.99 0.44 -2.85
CA ARG A 114 -0.43 0.59 -3.18
C ARG A 114 -0.63 1.50 -4.39
N LEU A 115 -1.26 0.97 -5.43
CA LEU A 115 -1.66 1.72 -6.62
C LEU A 115 -3.06 2.29 -6.38
N ASP A 116 -3.17 3.61 -6.34
CA ASP A 116 -4.45 4.30 -6.24
C ASP A 116 -5.03 4.48 -7.65
N LEU A 117 -6.16 3.82 -7.92
CA LEU A 117 -6.82 3.81 -9.22
C LEU A 117 -8.14 4.58 -9.19
N VAL A 118 -8.45 5.21 -10.32
CA VAL A 118 -9.74 5.81 -10.62
C VAL A 118 -10.41 4.99 -11.71
N TRP A 119 -11.62 4.54 -11.46
CA TRP A 119 -12.32 3.66 -12.39
C TRP A 119 -13.81 3.94 -12.38
N ASN A 120 -14.47 3.88 -13.54
CA ASN A 120 -15.92 4.10 -13.66
C ASN A 120 -16.72 2.79 -13.76
N GLY A 121 -16.04 1.64 -13.70
CA GLY A 121 -16.64 0.32 -13.87
C GLY A 121 -16.84 -0.11 -15.34
N ARG A 122 -16.29 0.62 -16.32
CA ARG A 122 -16.42 0.31 -17.75
C ARG A 122 -15.14 0.43 -18.56
N ASP A 123 -14.46 1.56 -18.42
CA ASP A 123 -13.22 1.85 -19.15
C ASP A 123 -12.01 1.26 -18.41
N ALA A 124 -10.79 1.42 -18.92
CA ALA A 124 -9.60 0.97 -18.19
C ALA A 124 -9.45 1.72 -16.85
N PRO A 125 -9.18 1.04 -15.72
CA PRO A 125 -8.80 1.71 -14.47
C PRO A 125 -7.56 2.58 -14.68
N GLN A 126 -7.63 3.85 -14.28
CA GLN A 126 -6.57 4.83 -14.51
C GLN A 126 -5.73 5.04 -13.25
N LEU A 127 -4.41 5.05 -13.39
CA LEU A 127 -3.50 5.32 -12.29
C LEU A 127 -3.60 6.80 -11.86
N LEU A 128 -4.00 7.01 -10.61
CA LEU A 128 -3.97 8.32 -9.96
C LEU A 128 -2.60 8.57 -9.31
N ARG A 129 -2.09 7.59 -8.56
CA ARG A 129 -0.85 7.68 -7.80
C ARG A 129 -0.32 6.30 -7.43
N TYR A 130 0.99 6.14 -7.33
CA TYR A 130 1.61 4.98 -6.70
C TYR A 130 2.20 5.37 -5.33
N ALA A 131 1.63 4.84 -4.24
CA ALA A 131 2.26 4.83 -2.92
C ALA A 131 3.27 3.68 -2.83
N ALA A 132 4.44 3.87 -3.44
CA ALA A 132 5.43 2.81 -3.61
C ALA A 132 6.26 2.52 -2.35
N ASP A 133 6.40 3.48 -1.41
CA ASP A 133 7.12 3.29 -0.17
C ASP A 133 6.38 3.84 1.05
N ALA A 134 6.15 2.99 2.05
CA ALA A 134 5.32 3.29 3.23
C ALA A 134 3.87 3.72 2.92
N PRO A 135 3.08 2.91 2.19
CA PRO A 135 1.65 3.18 1.99
C PRO A 135 0.88 3.11 3.32
N ALA A 136 0.04 4.13 3.55
CA ALA A 136 -0.94 4.20 4.63
C ALA A 136 -2.10 3.21 4.42
N GLY A 137 -2.86 2.90 5.47
CA GLY A 137 -4.09 2.11 5.43
C GLY A 137 -3.92 0.59 5.29
N LEU A 138 -2.72 0.05 5.58
CA LEU A 138 -2.46 -1.39 5.46
C LEU A 138 -3.38 -2.22 6.38
N CYS A 139 -3.49 -1.81 7.64
CA CYS A 139 -4.33 -2.50 8.61
C CYS A 139 -5.82 -2.37 8.27
N ASP A 140 -6.25 -1.25 7.69
CA ASP A 140 -7.63 -1.07 7.24
C ASP A 140 -7.97 -2.06 6.13
N ALA A 141 -7.11 -2.16 5.12
CA ALA A 141 -7.34 -3.05 3.98
C ALA A 141 -7.20 -4.53 4.32
N ALA A 142 -6.21 -4.89 5.16
CA ALA A 142 -5.88 -6.29 5.43
C ALA A 142 -6.70 -6.88 6.59
N GLN A 143 -6.98 -6.10 7.64
CA GLN A 143 -7.59 -6.61 8.89
C GLN A 143 -9.01 -6.09 9.12
N MET A 144 -9.21 -4.76 9.15
CA MET A 144 -10.52 -4.18 9.44
C MET A 144 -11.59 -4.58 8.44
N GLN A 145 -11.20 -4.66 7.18
CA GLN A 145 -12.08 -5.05 6.10
C GLN A 145 -12.55 -6.51 6.22
N ALA A 146 -11.67 -7.43 6.63
CA ALA A 146 -12.02 -8.82 6.89
C ALA A 146 -12.96 -8.94 8.10
N GLU A 147 -12.65 -8.23 9.19
CA GLU A 147 -13.53 -8.16 10.37
C GLU A 147 -14.92 -7.60 10.05
N TRP A 148 -14.98 -6.61 9.16
CA TRP A 148 -16.25 -6.08 8.68
C TRP A 148 -17.03 -7.12 7.87
N LEU A 149 -16.37 -7.87 6.97
CA LEU A 149 -17.03 -8.90 6.16
C LEU A 149 -17.65 -9.99 7.03
N ASP A 150 -16.89 -10.46 8.02
CA ASP A 150 -17.32 -11.49 8.98
C ASP A 150 -18.58 -11.07 9.75
N CYS A 151 -18.79 -9.77 9.96
CA CYS A 151 -19.98 -9.26 10.63
C CYS A 151 -21.19 -9.10 9.70
N HIS A 152 -20.99 -8.81 8.42
CA HIS A 152 -22.05 -8.38 7.51
C HIS A 152 -22.44 -9.42 6.47
N CYS A 153 -21.49 -10.16 5.90
CA CYS A 153 -21.74 -11.06 4.79
C CYS A 153 -20.77 -12.24 4.76
N ASN A 154 -21.11 -13.31 5.49
CA ASN A 154 -20.30 -14.53 5.57
C ASN A 154 -20.27 -15.39 4.29
N HIS A 155 -21.07 -15.04 3.27
CA HIS A 155 -21.11 -15.74 1.98
C HIS A 155 -20.53 -14.91 0.83
N CYS A 156 -20.24 -13.62 1.09
CA CYS A 156 -19.50 -12.76 0.19
C CYS A 156 -18.00 -13.05 0.29
N ASP A 157 -17.24 -12.56 -0.67
CA ASP A 157 -15.79 -12.62 -0.65
C ASP A 157 -15.18 -11.21 -0.77
N GLN A 158 -13.87 -11.12 -0.56
CA GLN A 158 -13.08 -9.89 -0.63
C GLN A 158 -11.78 -10.14 -1.37
N PHE A 159 -11.39 -9.17 -2.19
CA PHE A 159 -10.05 -9.17 -2.76
C PHE A 159 -9.09 -8.71 -1.66
N ASN A 160 -8.69 -9.65 -0.80
CA ASN A 160 -7.88 -9.39 0.37
C ASN A 160 -6.98 -10.59 0.70
N GLY A 161 -5.98 -10.86 -0.15
CA GLY A 161 -4.92 -11.84 0.08
C GLY A 161 -3.64 -11.21 0.65
N ILE A 162 -3.73 -10.03 1.27
CA ILE A 162 -2.57 -9.24 1.70
C ILE A 162 -1.77 -9.99 2.77
N HIS A 163 -2.45 -10.59 3.75
CA HIS A 163 -1.80 -11.30 4.85
C HIS A 163 -0.98 -12.51 4.35
N GLU A 164 -1.61 -13.37 3.56
CA GLU A 164 -1.02 -14.58 3.01
C GLU A 164 0.17 -14.24 2.11
N MET A 165 0.02 -13.21 1.27
CA MET A 165 1.07 -12.75 0.38
C MET A 165 2.25 -12.13 1.13
N LEU A 166 2.02 -11.40 2.23
CA LEU A 166 3.10 -10.88 3.07
C LEU A 166 3.89 -12.02 3.72
N VAL A 167 3.19 -12.96 4.35
CA VAL A 167 3.82 -14.15 4.97
C VAL A 167 4.64 -14.92 3.93
N GLU A 168 4.10 -15.11 2.73
CA GLU A 168 4.81 -15.82 1.66
C GLU A 168 6.00 -15.04 1.10
N ALA A 169 5.84 -13.73 0.94
CA ALA A 169 6.91 -12.85 0.49
C ALA A 169 8.11 -12.93 1.45
N TRP A 170 7.87 -12.79 2.76
CA TRP A 170 8.91 -12.84 3.79
C TRP A 170 9.81 -14.09 3.69
N LYS A 171 9.23 -15.27 3.44
CA LYS A 171 9.99 -16.53 3.25
C LYS A 171 10.99 -16.45 2.10
N HIS A 172 10.69 -15.65 1.08
CA HIS A 172 11.46 -15.52 -0.14
C HIS A 172 12.45 -14.35 -0.14
N PHE A 173 12.51 -13.51 0.91
CA PHE A 173 13.48 -12.40 0.98
C PHE A 173 14.94 -12.85 1.24
N GLY A 174 15.16 -14.13 1.60
CA GLY A 174 16.51 -14.62 1.90
C GLY A 174 17.12 -13.96 3.14
N LEU A 175 16.33 -13.84 4.21
CA LEU A 175 16.71 -13.18 5.47
C LEU A 175 17.01 -14.17 6.60
N TRP A 176 17.09 -15.47 6.30
CA TRP A 176 17.40 -16.50 7.28
C TRP A 176 18.74 -16.21 7.98
N GLY A 177 18.73 -16.22 9.31
CA GLY A 177 19.89 -15.88 10.14
C GLY A 177 20.10 -14.37 10.36
N HIS A 178 19.27 -13.51 9.78
CA HIS A 178 19.24 -12.08 10.05
C HIS A 178 18.06 -11.74 10.97
N ARG A 179 18.26 -10.72 11.81
CA ARG A 179 17.15 -10.03 12.48
C ARG A 179 16.60 -8.93 11.59
N VAL A 180 15.30 -8.97 11.33
CA VAL A 180 14.57 -7.93 10.61
C VAL A 180 14.04 -6.90 11.60
N HIS A 181 14.53 -5.65 11.50
CA HIS A 181 13.98 -4.56 12.30
C HIS A 181 12.85 -3.92 11.50
N ILE A 182 11.63 -3.87 12.04
CA ILE A 182 10.50 -3.16 11.45
C ILE A 182 10.44 -1.76 12.09
N GLY A 183 10.78 -0.75 11.28
CA GLY A 183 11.01 0.62 11.73
C GLY A 183 9.83 1.54 11.45
N ALA A 184 9.31 2.20 12.48
CA ALA A 184 8.31 3.28 12.37
C ALA A 184 8.68 4.48 13.25
N GLY A 185 8.11 5.65 12.96
CA GLY A 185 8.29 6.84 13.79
C GLY A 185 7.58 6.67 15.14
N ARG A 186 8.16 7.23 16.22
CA ARG A 186 7.60 7.07 17.58
C ARG A 186 6.28 7.78 17.78
N GLU A 187 6.05 8.87 17.06
CA GLU A 187 4.79 9.63 17.12
C GLU A 187 3.79 9.22 16.04
N ASP A 188 4.22 8.45 15.03
CA ASP A 188 3.38 7.96 13.94
C ASP A 188 2.54 6.74 14.37
N ALA A 189 1.34 6.98 14.89
CA ALA A 189 0.49 5.92 15.43
C ALA A 189 0.08 4.88 14.38
N GLU A 190 -0.28 5.35 13.17
CA GLU A 190 -0.67 4.47 12.06
C GLU A 190 0.53 3.63 11.60
N GLY A 191 1.70 4.25 11.41
CA GLY A 191 2.93 3.55 11.04
C GLY A 191 3.37 2.54 12.10
N ARG A 192 3.20 2.81 13.40
CA ARG A 192 3.51 1.82 14.45
C ARG A 192 2.61 0.59 14.36
N SER A 193 1.33 0.76 14.09
CA SER A 193 0.41 -0.37 13.95
C SER A 193 0.65 -1.18 12.69
N CYS A 194 1.02 -0.52 11.60
CA CYS A 194 1.53 -1.18 10.41
C CYS A 194 2.84 -1.93 10.70
N ALA A 195 3.73 -1.38 11.55
CA ALA A 195 4.97 -2.04 11.97
C ALA A 195 4.71 -3.30 12.79
N ASP A 196 3.75 -3.26 13.72
CA ASP A 196 3.29 -4.42 14.47
C ASP A 196 2.79 -5.51 13.52
N TYR A 197 1.92 -5.16 12.59
CA TYR A 197 1.37 -6.10 11.61
C TYR A 197 2.45 -6.73 10.71
N LEU A 198 3.38 -5.92 10.18
CA LEU A 198 4.50 -6.43 9.38
C LEU A 198 5.47 -7.30 10.19
N ARG A 199 5.71 -6.97 11.47
CA ARG A 199 6.49 -7.83 12.38
C ARG A 199 5.80 -9.18 12.54
N ASP A 200 4.50 -9.19 12.78
CA ASP A 200 3.74 -10.41 13.05
C ASP A 200 3.72 -11.31 11.80
N THR A 201 3.49 -10.75 10.60
CA THR A 201 3.59 -11.53 9.35
C THR A 201 5.01 -12.09 9.11
N ALA A 202 6.07 -11.34 9.44
CA ALA A 202 7.45 -11.83 9.35
C ALA A 202 7.73 -12.96 10.36
N GLN A 203 7.19 -12.87 11.57
CA GLN A 203 7.33 -13.91 12.59
C GLN A 203 6.55 -15.19 12.22
N VAL A 204 5.34 -15.05 11.67
CA VAL A 204 4.57 -16.18 11.11
C VAL A 204 5.34 -16.86 9.96
N ALA A 205 6.08 -16.08 9.16
CA ALA A 205 6.98 -16.60 8.14
C ALA A 205 8.26 -17.28 8.69
N GLY A 206 8.47 -17.27 10.01
CA GLY A 206 9.60 -17.91 10.69
C GLY A 206 10.85 -17.03 10.84
N LEU A 207 10.76 -15.72 10.61
CA LEU A 207 11.88 -14.80 10.75
C LEU A 207 12.01 -14.24 12.17
N ASP A 208 13.25 -13.93 12.60
CA ASP A 208 13.49 -13.11 13.80
C ASP A 208 13.19 -11.65 13.46
N ALA A 209 12.00 -11.16 13.84
CA ALA A 209 11.59 -9.79 13.61
C ALA A 209 11.31 -9.04 14.92
N SER A 210 11.76 -7.78 14.99
CA SER A 210 11.54 -6.89 16.13
C SER A 210 11.18 -5.48 15.68
N LEU A 211 10.46 -4.75 16.51
CA LEU A 211 10.20 -3.33 16.26
C LEU A 211 11.44 -2.47 16.51
N LEU A 212 11.50 -1.34 15.81
CA LEU A 212 12.47 -0.27 16.02
C LEU A 212 11.75 1.07 15.89
N HIS A 213 11.95 1.99 16.83
CA HIS A 213 11.62 3.38 16.59
C HIS A 213 12.74 4.00 15.74
N LEU A 214 12.41 4.64 14.63
CA LEU A 214 13.43 5.15 13.71
C LEU A 214 14.34 6.21 14.35
N GLU A 215 13.85 6.94 15.37
CA GLU A 215 14.68 7.90 16.11
C GLU A 215 15.68 7.23 17.08
N ASP A 216 15.52 5.93 17.35
CA ASP A 216 16.49 5.13 18.11
C ASP A 216 17.63 4.57 17.24
N LEU A 217 17.60 4.83 15.93
CA LEU A 217 18.66 4.47 15.01
C LEU A 217 19.95 5.23 15.34
N ARG A 218 21.04 4.50 15.60
CA ARG A 218 22.34 5.08 15.96
C ARG A 218 23.42 4.68 14.97
N TRP A 219 24.45 5.52 14.86
CA TRP A 219 25.68 5.22 14.12
C TRP A 219 26.85 5.03 15.08
N ASN A 220 27.57 3.92 14.94
CA ASN A 220 28.72 3.62 15.81
C ASN A 220 30.10 3.91 15.15
N GLY A 221 30.12 4.64 14.03
CA GLY A 221 31.32 4.86 13.22
C GLY A 221 31.54 3.82 12.11
N LYS A 222 30.79 2.70 12.11
CA LYS A 222 30.93 1.64 11.10
C LYS A 222 29.61 1.04 10.60
N ARG A 223 28.62 0.89 11.48
CA ARG A 223 27.31 0.31 11.17
C ARG A 223 26.21 1.03 11.94
N PHE A 224 24.99 0.90 11.43
CA PHE A 224 23.80 1.23 12.20
C PHE A 224 23.60 0.25 13.34
N THR A 225 23.17 0.76 14.50
CA THR A 225 22.82 -0.05 15.67
C THR A 225 21.48 0.38 16.26
N ASP A 226 20.84 -0.54 16.96
CA ASP A 226 19.66 -0.26 17.78
C ASP A 226 20.07 0.45 19.09
N GLN A 227 19.07 0.76 19.92
CA GLN A 227 19.25 1.39 21.24
C GLN A 227 20.07 0.55 22.23
N THR A 228 20.23 -0.75 21.97
CA THR A 228 21.03 -1.70 22.75
C THR A 228 22.42 -1.94 22.17
N ALA A 229 22.84 -1.12 21.19
CA ALA A 229 24.10 -1.22 20.45
C ALA A 229 24.25 -2.51 19.61
N LYS A 230 23.15 -3.22 19.31
CA LYS A 230 23.19 -4.37 18.39
C LYS A 230 23.21 -3.88 16.94
N PRO A 231 24.06 -4.45 16.07
CA PRO A 231 24.08 -4.09 14.66
C PRO A 231 22.75 -4.37 13.96
N ILE A 232 22.26 -3.39 13.21
CA ILE A 232 21.10 -3.53 12.33
C ILE A 232 21.61 -3.94 10.95
N THR A 233 21.23 -5.13 10.50
CA THR A 233 21.62 -5.66 9.17
C THR A 233 20.49 -5.60 8.16
N VAL A 234 19.24 -5.61 8.62
CA VAL A 234 18.03 -5.50 7.80
C VAL A 234 17.06 -4.55 8.51
N LEU A 235 16.58 -3.54 7.78
CA LEU A 235 15.58 -2.58 8.23
C LEU A 235 14.44 -2.53 7.22
N CYS A 236 13.26 -2.98 7.64
CA CYS A 236 12.00 -2.72 6.95
C CYS A 236 11.40 -1.42 7.49
N LYS A 237 11.49 -0.33 6.73
CA LYS A 237 11.05 1.01 7.14
C LYS A 237 9.62 1.30 6.66
N LEU A 238 8.85 1.92 7.55
CA LEU A 238 7.55 2.55 7.27
C LEU A 238 7.65 4.07 7.24
N SER A 239 8.86 4.58 6.96
CA SER A 239 9.09 5.99 6.65
C SER A 239 9.44 6.14 5.17
N PRO A 240 8.86 7.13 4.47
CA PRO A 240 9.22 7.43 3.09
C PRO A 240 10.72 7.71 2.95
N TRP A 241 11.27 7.34 1.80
CA TRP A 241 12.67 7.62 1.49
C TRP A 241 12.98 9.11 1.51
N SER A 242 12.04 9.97 1.16
CA SER A 242 12.21 11.43 1.26
C SER A 242 12.55 11.89 2.67
N ASP A 243 12.00 11.24 3.69
CA ASP A 243 12.26 11.58 5.09
C ASP A 243 13.58 10.97 5.55
N LEU A 244 13.87 9.74 5.12
CA LEU A 244 15.15 9.10 5.40
C LEU A 244 16.34 9.87 4.80
N LEU A 245 16.17 10.47 3.62
CA LEU A 245 17.17 11.35 2.99
C LEU A 245 17.35 12.69 3.73
N ARG A 246 16.37 13.12 4.52
CA ARG A 246 16.47 14.31 5.40
C ARG A 246 17.00 13.96 6.80
N HIS A 247 17.09 12.67 7.14
CA HIS A 247 17.55 12.21 8.44
C HIS A 247 19.03 12.59 8.66
N PRO A 248 19.46 12.97 9.88
CA PRO A 248 20.86 13.36 10.15
C PRO A 248 21.90 12.29 9.82
N LEU A 249 21.50 11.02 9.80
CA LEU A 249 22.36 9.88 9.49
C LEU A 249 22.31 9.44 8.01
N ASN A 250 21.72 10.24 7.11
CA ASN A 250 21.52 9.85 5.71
C ASN A 250 22.85 9.54 4.99
N GLU A 251 23.93 10.24 5.32
CA GLU A 251 25.26 10.08 4.69
C GLU A 251 25.87 8.69 4.92
N HIS A 252 25.35 7.94 5.90
CA HIS A 252 25.82 6.59 6.22
C HIS A 252 24.98 5.50 5.56
N LEU A 253 23.82 5.81 4.96
CA LEU A 253 22.90 4.80 4.41
C LEU A 253 23.56 3.92 3.34
N ARG A 254 24.35 4.54 2.46
CA ARG A 254 25.02 3.84 1.36
C ARG A 254 26.17 2.95 1.85
N SER A 255 26.94 3.42 2.83
CA SER A 255 28.16 2.75 3.31
C SER A 255 27.93 1.73 4.43
N ALA A 256 26.78 1.79 5.11
CA ALA A 256 26.51 0.94 6.28
C ALA A 256 26.35 -0.55 5.98
N GLY A 257 26.10 -0.92 4.72
CA GLY A 257 25.85 -2.32 4.32
C GLY A 257 24.57 -2.91 4.92
N MET A 258 23.62 -2.06 5.33
CA MET A 258 22.30 -2.45 5.82
C MET A 258 21.36 -2.67 4.64
N ARG A 259 20.61 -3.77 4.64
CA ARG A 259 19.53 -3.97 3.66
C ARG A 259 18.31 -3.17 4.08
N LEU A 260 17.81 -2.34 3.18
CA LEU A 260 16.61 -1.53 3.37
C LEU A 260 15.44 -2.11 2.58
N ILE A 261 14.30 -2.24 3.24
CA ILE A 261 13.01 -2.61 2.65
C ILE A 261 12.04 -1.49 3.04
N GLU A 262 11.41 -0.74 2.15
CA GLU A 262 11.55 -0.75 0.69
C GLU A 262 12.94 -0.33 0.18
N PRO A 263 13.39 -0.86 -0.97
CA PRO A 263 14.68 -0.53 -1.58
C PRO A 263 14.72 0.90 -2.14
N ALA A 264 15.94 1.42 -2.34
CA ALA A 264 16.16 2.81 -2.76
C ALA A 264 15.61 3.14 -4.14
N TRP A 265 15.59 2.18 -5.08
CA TRP A 265 15.05 2.40 -6.42
C TRP A 265 13.57 2.83 -6.43
N LYS A 266 12.81 2.52 -5.37
CA LYS A 266 11.43 3.00 -5.21
C LYS A 266 11.32 4.52 -5.03
N LEU A 267 12.41 5.22 -4.72
CA LEU A 267 12.44 6.69 -4.79
C LEU A 267 11.95 7.20 -6.15
N LEU A 268 12.28 6.53 -7.25
CA LEU A 268 11.82 6.93 -8.58
C LEU A 268 10.31 6.87 -8.73
N LEU A 269 9.65 5.96 -8.01
CA LEU A 269 8.21 5.75 -8.10
C LEU A 269 7.40 6.67 -7.17
N THR A 270 8.07 7.43 -6.31
CA THR A 270 7.43 8.27 -5.29
C THR A 270 7.59 9.77 -5.57
N GLN A 271 8.26 10.13 -6.67
CA GLN A 271 8.40 11.52 -7.09
C GLN A 271 7.17 12.05 -7.84
N GLU A 272 7.02 13.38 -7.85
CA GLU A 272 6.00 14.03 -8.69
C GLU A 272 6.22 13.75 -10.19
N ALA A 273 7.48 13.54 -10.59
CA ALA A 273 7.87 13.22 -11.96
C ALA A 273 7.46 11.81 -12.43
N THR A 274 7.08 10.90 -11.52
CA THR A 274 6.75 9.51 -11.84
C THR A 274 5.65 9.39 -12.88
N LEU A 275 4.48 9.98 -12.63
CA LEU A 275 3.32 9.81 -13.49
C LEU A 275 3.48 10.47 -14.87
N PRO A 276 4.03 11.70 -14.98
CA PRO A 276 4.45 12.26 -16.26
C PRO A 276 5.47 11.39 -17.00
N GLY A 277 6.45 10.83 -16.29
CA GLY A 277 7.48 9.96 -16.86
C GLY A 277 6.91 8.66 -17.43
N LEU A 278 6.06 7.97 -16.67
CA LEU A 278 5.35 6.77 -17.13
C LEU A 278 4.49 7.05 -18.37
N ARG A 279 3.74 8.17 -18.37
CA ARG A 279 2.93 8.59 -19.52
C ARG A 279 3.75 8.86 -20.77
N ALA A 280 4.92 9.46 -20.61
CA ALA A 280 5.83 9.73 -21.73
C ALA A 280 6.45 8.44 -22.28
N ALA A 281 6.79 7.48 -21.40
CA ALA A 281 7.35 6.20 -21.78
C ALA A 281 6.32 5.26 -22.43
N PHE A 282 5.06 5.32 -21.99
CA PHE A 282 3.98 4.43 -22.44
C PHE A 282 2.71 5.20 -22.84
N PRO A 283 2.78 6.03 -23.92
CA PRO A 283 1.69 6.93 -24.29
C PRO A 283 0.40 6.23 -24.73
N ASP A 284 0.50 4.99 -25.21
CA ASP A 284 -0.62 4.21 -25.72
C ASP A 284 -1.32 3.38 -24.63
N ASP A 285 -0.75 3.27 -23.43
CA ASP A 285 -1.34 2.46 -22.36
C ASP A 285 -2.57 3.15 -21.74
N ALA A 286 -3.70 2.46 -21.77
CA ALA A 286 -4.98 3.01 -21.34
C ALA A 286 -5.00 3.34 -19.83
N HIS A 287 -4.24 2.60 -19.01
CA HIS A 287 -4.19 2.81 -17.57
C HIS A 287 -3.41 4.06 -17.16
N LEU A 288 -2.57 4.59 -18.05
CA LEU A 288 -1.77 5.80 -17.81
C LEU A 288 -2.42 7.07 -18.34
N ARG A 289 -3.61 6.99 -18.95
CA ARG A 289 -4.32 8.19 -19.43
C ARG A 289 -4.59 9.19 -18.29
N PRO A 290 -4.58 10.52 -18.57
CA PRO A 290 -4.94 11.52 -17.58
C PRO A 290 -6.31 11.26 -16.95
N VAL A 291 -6.38 11.33 -15.63
CA VAL A 291 -7.65 11.33 -14.89
C VAL A 291 -8.30 12.71 -15.07
N THR A 292 -9.41 12.77 -15.81
CA THR A 292 -10.10 14.04 -16.09
C THR A 292 -11.28 14.30 -15.16
N ALA A 293 -11.82 13.26 -14.55
CA ALA A 293 -12.92 13.35 -13.59
C ALA A 293 -12.89 12.16 -12.63
N LEU A 294 -13.27 12.39 -11.38
CA LEU A 294 -13.53 11.31 -10.44
C LEU A 294 -14.97 10.82 -10.65
N PRO A 295 -15.19 9.51 -10.85
CA PRO A 295 -16.52 8.94 -10.87
C PRO A 295 -17.15 9.09 -9.49
N THR A 296 -18.47 9.31 -9.46
CA THR A 296 -19.20 9.45 -8.20
C THR A 296 -20.42 8.53 -8.17
N ALA A 297 -20.67 7.92 -7.01
CA ALA A 297 -21.93 7.22 -6.71
C ALA A 297 -22.48 7.76 -5.39
N ASP A 298 -23.77 8.11 -5.38
CA ASP A 298 -24.47 8.71 -4.23
C ASP A 298 -23.77 9.94 -3.62
N GLY A 299 -23.02 10.70 -4.44
CA GLY A 299 -22.27 11.87 -4.00
C GLY A 299 -20.91 11.57 -3.37
N HIS A 300 -20.45 10.33 -3.42
CA HIS A 300 -19.13 9.89 -2.95
C HIS A 300 -18.22 9.57 -4.13
N ALA A 301 -16.94 9.97 -4.06
CA ALA A 301 -15.94 9.68 -5.08
C ALA A 301 -14.94 8.62 -4.55
N PRO A 302 -15.02 7.36 -5.01
CA PRO A 302 -14.10 6.32 -4.58
C PRO A 302 -12.75 6.41 -5.31
N VAL A 303 -11.69 6.11 -4.57
CA VAL A 303 -10.35 5.80 -5.06
C VAL A 303 -10.05 4.37 -4.63
N LEU A 304 -9.71 3.55 -5.62
CA LEU A 304 -9.50 2.11 -5.49
C LEU A 304 -8.01 1.84 -5.27
N GLY A 305 -7.60 1.62 -4.03
CA GLY A 305 -6.22 1.32 -3.67
C GLY A 305 -5.93 -0.17 -3.79
N VAL A 306 -5.34 -0.59 -4.90
CA VAL A 306 -4.92 -1.99 -5.10
C VAL A 306 -3.54 -2.20 -4.48
N TRP A 307 -3.46 -3.13 -3.54
CA TRP A 307 -2.25 -3.47 -2.80
C TRP A 307 -1.37 -4.40 -3.61
N ILE A 308 -0.09 -4.05 -3.64
CA ILE A 308 1.00 -4.82 -4.23
C ILE A 308 1.85 -5.37 -3.10
N VAL A 309 2.02 -6.69 -3.06
CA VAL A 309 2.97 -7.36 -2.17
C VAL A 309 3.98 -8.14 -3.00
N ALA A 310 5.26 -7.82 -2.83
CA ALA A 310 6.39 -8.39 -3.59
C ALA A 310 6.14 -8.39 -5.11
N SER A 311 5.77 -7.21 -5.64
CA SER A 311 5.44 -6.98 -7.07
C SER A 311 4.23 -7.76 -7.61
N ARG A 312 3.32 -8.20 -6.73
CA ARG A 312 2.07 -8.88 -7.11
C ARG A 312 0.84 -8.20 -6.54
N ALA A 313 -0.17 -7.96 -7.37
CA ALA A 313 -1.47 -7.48 -6.91
C ALA A 313 -2.16 -8.53 -6.02
N CYS A 314 -2.62 -8.13 -4.84
CA CYS A 314 -3.14 -9.08 -3.85
C CYS A 314 -4.31 -8.58 -3.00
N GLY A 315 -4.71 -7.32 -3.10
CA GLY A 315 -5.89 -6.89 -2.39
C GLY A 315 -6.37 -5.50 -2.76
N LEU A 316 -7.56 -5.14 -2.30
CA LEU A 316 -8.21 -3.87 -2.58
C LEU A 316 -8.60 -3.20 -1.25
N GLY A 317 -8.21 -1.94 -1.11
CA GLY A 317 -8.82 -1.01 -0.15
C GLY A 317 -9.56 0.08 -0.91
N VAL A 318 -10.70 0.53 -0.39
CA VAL A 318 -11.43 1.66 -0.98
C VAL A 318 -11.34 2.85 -0.05
N SER A 319 -10.91 3.99 -0.57
CA SER A 319 -11.03 5.27 0.12
C SER A 319 -12.06 6.11 -0.61
N GLU A 320 -12.94 6.79 0.11
CA GLU A 320 -13.90 7.71 -0.49
C GLU A 320 -13.68 9.11 0.06
N SER A 321 -13.77 10.10 -0.82
CA SER A 321 -13.97 11.49 -0.39
C SER A 321 -15.46 11.78 -0.35
N GLY A 322 -15.95 12.20 0.82
CA GLY A 322 -17.34 12.57 1.07
C GLY A 322 -17.46 13.98 1.64
N ARG A 323 -18.67 14.36 2.06
CA ARG A 323 -18.94 15.69 2.67
C ARG A 323 -18.18 15.93 3.97
N ASP A 324 -17.85 14.86 4.69
CA ASP A 324 -17.25 14.90 6.02
C ASP A 324 -15.75 14.54 6.02
N GLY A 325 -15.12 14.48 4.84
CA GLY A 325 -13.69 14.14 4.67
C GLY A 325 -13.45 12.79 3.98
N THR A 326 -12.19 12.33 4.04
CA THR A 326 -11.77 11.05 3.47
C THR A 326 -11.99 9.92 4.47
N ARG A 327 -12.60 8.82 4.03
CA ARG A 327 -12.86 7.63 4.85
C ARG A 327 -12.42 6.36 4.12
N PHE A 328 -12.03 5.33 4.86
CA PHE A 328 -11.82 3.98 4.35
C PHE A 328 -13.13 3.21 4.39
N VAL A 329 -13.55 2.67 3.25
CA VAL A 329 -14.83 1.98 3.09
C VAL A 329 -14.56 0.53 2.73
N PRO A 330 -15.17 -0.44 3.43
CA PRO A 330 -15.01 -1.84 3.08
C PRO A 330 -15.57 -2.12 1.68
N HIS A 331 -15.02 -3.14 1.02
CA HIS A 331 -15.61 -3.71 -0.17
C HIS A 331 -16.07 -5.15 0.06
N MET A 332 -16.89 -5.64 -0.86
CA MET A 332 -17.26 -7.04 -0.99
C MET A 332 -17.54 -7.36 -2.45
N PHE A 333 -17.43 -8.63 -2.83
CA PHE A 333 -17.89 -9.12 -4.12
C PHE A 333 -18.70 -10.42 -4.01
N GLU A 334 -19.63 -10.58 -4.94
CA GLU A 334 -20.54 -11.72 -5.12
C GLU A 334 -20.67 -12.08 -6.61
#